data_AF-A0A059KZM5-F1
#
_entry.id   AF-A0A059KZM5-F1
#
_cell.length_a   1.000
_cell.length_b   1.000
_cell.length_c   1.000
_cell.angle_alpha   90.00
_cell.angle_beta   90.00
_cell.angle_gamma   90.00
#
_symmetry.space_group_name_H-M   'P 1'
#
loop_
_entity.id
_entity.type
_entity.pdbx_description
1 polymer ?
#
loop_
_entity_poly.entity_id
_entity_poly.type
_entity_poly.pdbx_seq_one_letter_code
_entity_poly.pdbx_strand_id
1 'polypeptide(L)'
;MLPTNIISTLFGHEELSIIADSEYFLRECSLLGFNTANIFELEKLPKNSIVFSFSNDAAKMTFDLAKNTKSKKSVFCATQVFEPTVDAALYSLKLLLSSNFEHALCTQRSVLNMLNSHDSFFLSGNDADAQVSIFPHAQAYALLAEDVSYDFVQSVAEFFEVHYAHMHPEAPCPFSFTGTLKIEGILTVLRKPNPLLPEGLKVSLKWLSDRISEEGALLSIKDNTITSLTIKNEEHVKLLDLAAGPRGLKLREFAIGVNEAIASNIDYKINSQMNEGISGVHLAIGDGSSGYHIDFLSPSVSVSPTH
;
A
#
# COMPACT_ATOMS: atom_id res chain seq x y z
N MET A 1 -28.23 -1.70 -2.54
CA MET A 1 -28.22 -0.39 -1.88
C MET A 1 -26.77 -0.06 -1.58
N LEU A 2 -26.25 1.08 -2.07
CA LEU A 2 -24.90 1.54 -1.72
C LEU A 2 -24.83 1.74 -0.19
N PRO A 3 -23.80 1.21 0.51
CA PRO A 3 -23.64 1.43 1.94
C PRO A 3 -23.59 2.93 2.22
N THR A 4 -24.55 3.43 3.00
CA THR A 4 -24.87 4.85 3.12
C THR A 4 -23.91 5.63 4.03
N ASN A 5 -22.82 5.03 4.53
CA ASN A 5 -22.06 5.60 5.65
C ASN A 5 -20.65 6.14 5.33
N ILE A 6 -20.00 5.76 4.23
CA ILE A 6 -18.52 5.70 4.27
C ILE A 6 -17.81 6.75 3.41
N ILE A 7 -18.42 7.20 2.31
CA ILE A 7 -17.96 8.39 1.56
C ILE A 7 -18.01 9.66 2.45
N SER A 8 -18.86 9.65 3.49
CA SER A 8 -19.06 10.78 4.39
C SER A 8 -17.84 11.15 5.22
N THR A 9 -16.98 10.19 5.56
CA THR A 9 -15.82 10.46 6.44
C THR A 9 -14.71 11.25 5.74
N LEU A 10 -14.66 11.24 4.40
CA LEU A 10 -13.64 11.97 3.62
C LEU A 10 -14.23 13.11 2.78
N PHE A 11 -15.33 12.83 2.07
CA PHE A 11 -15.98 13.80 1.17
C PHE A 11 -17.26 14.42 1.76
N GLY A 12 -17.65 14.05 2.99
CA GLY A 12 -18.92 14.48 3.56
C GLY A 12 -20.12 13.98 2.76
N HIS A 13 -21.20 14.76 2.74
CA HIS A 13 -22.40 14.43 1.96
C HIS A 13 -22.34 14.92 0.50
N GLU A 14 -21.17 15.35 0.03
CA GLU A 14 -21.01 15.84 -1.32
C GLU A 14 -20.89 14.69 -2.33
N GLU A 15 -21.32 14.93 -3.57
CA GLU A 15 -21.17 13.98 -4.66
C GLU A 15 -19.69 13.75 -4.98
N LEU A 16 -19.36 12.51 -5.37
CA LEU A 16 -18.04 12.14 -5.88
C LEU A 16 -18.15 11.55 -7.29
N SER A 17 -17.05 11.65 -8.03
CA SER A 17 -16.91 11.01 -9.34
C SER A 17 -15.77 10.00 -9.35
N ILE A 18 -15.98 8.86 -10.01
CA ILE A 18 -14.94 7.89 -10.32
C ILE A 18 -14.31 8.25 -11.67
N ILE A 19 -13.00 8.42 -11.68
CA ILE A 19 -12.24 8.83 -12.86
C ILE A 19 -11.26 7.72 -13.23
N ALA A 20 -11.20 7.33 -14.49
CA ALA A 20 -10.28 6.31 -14.97
C ALA A 20 -10.03 6.44 -16.47
N ASP A 21 -9.09 5.67 -17.00
CA ASP A 21 -8.83 5.49 -18.43
C ASP A 21 -9.38 4.15 -18.99
N SER A 22 -10.06 3.36 -18.15
CA SER A 22 -10.68 2.10 -18.54
C SER A 22 -12.20 2.25 -18.68
N GLU A 23 -12.68 2.28 -19.93
CA GLU A 23 -14.12 2.34 -20.25
C GLU A 23 -14.93 1.20 -19.62
N TYR A 24 -14.35 -0.01 -19.56
CA TYR A 24 -15.01 -1.15 -18.93
C TYR A 24 -15.19 -0.91 -17.43
N PHE A 25 -14.15 -0.44 -16.74
CA PHE A 25 -14.25 -0.14 -15.31
C PHE A 25 -15.23 1.01 -15.03
N LEU A 26 -15.20 2.08 -15.84
CA LEU A 26 -16.15 3.19 -15.72
C LEU A 26 -17.59 2.72 -15.92
N ARG A 27 -17.84 1.85 -16.90
CA ARG A 27 -19.18 1.27 -17.11
C ARG A 27 -19.66 0.50 -15.89
N GLU A 28 -18.83 -0.35 -15.30
CA GLU A 28 -19.18 -1.09 -14.08
C GLU A 28 -19.44 -0.14 -12.90
N CYS A 29 -18.63 0.92 -12.73
CA CYS A 29 -18.86 1.94 -11.71
C CYS A 29 -20.18 2.71 -11.93
N SER A 30 -20.52 3.02 -13.17
CA SER A 30 -21.78 3.68 -13.51
C SER A 30 -22.99 2.80 -13.19
N LEU A 31 -22.90 1.48 -13.43
CA LEU A 31 -23.92 0.51 -13.03
C LEU A 31 -24.08 0.42 -11.50
N LEU A 32 -23.02 0.71 -10.74
CA LEU A 32 -23.08 0.84 -9.28
C LEU A 32 -23.66 2.19 -8.82
N GLY A 33 -23.95 3.11 -9.74
CA GLY A 33 -24.59 4.41 -9.47
C GLY A 33 -23.61 5.57 -9.28
N PHE A 34 -22.33 5.41 -9.63
CA PHE A 34 -21.36 6.50 -9.55
C PHE A 34 -21.41 7.41 -10.78
N ASN A 35 -21.14 8.69 -10.56
CA ASN A 35 -20.74 9.59 -11.64
C ASN A 35 -19.36 9.16 -12.13
N THR A 36 -19.19 8.99 -13.44
CA THR A 36 -17.96 8.46 -14.03
C THR A 36 -17.47 9.36 -15.16
N ALA A 37 -16.16 9.52 -15.31
CA ALA A 37 -15.59 10.23 -16.46
C ALA A 37 -14.25 9.61 -16.89
N ASN A 38 -13.99 9.64 -18.19
CA ASN A 38 -12.69 9.27 -18.73
C ASN A 38 -11.68 10.39 -18.46
N ILE A 39 -10.53 10.05 -17.89
CA ILE A 39 -9.51 11.03 -17.51
C ILE A 39 -8.98 11.86 -18.69
N PHE A 40 -8.94 11.30 -19.90
CA PHE A 40 -8.43 11.97 -21.09
C PHE A 40 -9.42 12.98 -21.70
N GLU A 41 -10.67 12.95 -21.25
CA GLU A 41 -11.72 13.87 -21.71
C GLU A 41 -11.90 15.05 -20.75
N LEU A 42 -11.19 15.06 -19.63
CA LEU A 42 -11.30 16.10 -18.61
C LEU A 42 -10.35 17.27 -18.88
N GLU A 43 -10.87 18.49 -18.68
CA GLU A 43 -10.03 19.69 -18.58
C GLU A 43 -9.55 19.94 -17.14
N LYS A 44 -10.34 19.48 -16.15
CA LYS A 44 -10.09 19.64 -14.70
C LYS A 44 -10.63 18.43 -13.94
N LEU A 45 -10.07 18.18 -12.76
CA LEU A 45 -10.62 17.17 -11.85
C LEU A 45 -11.95 17.67 -11.26
N PRO A 46 -12.94 16.79 -11.05
CA PRO A 46 -14.10 17.08 -10.21
C PRO A 46 -13.67 17.46 -8.79
N LYS A 47 -14.56 18.17 -8.07
CA LYS A 47 -14.29 18.62 -6.70
C LYS A 47 -13.94 17.46 -5.77
N ASN A 48 -14.70 16.37 -5.81
CA ASN A 48 -14.39 15.14 -5.07
C ASN A 48 -14.25 14.01 -6.08
N SER A 49 -13.11 13.31 -6.06
CA SER A 49 -12.86 12.25 -7.02
C SER A 49 -12.05 11.10 -6.44
N ILE A 50 -12.30 9.91 -6.99
CA ILE A 50 -11.43 8.76 -6.82
C ILE A 50 -10.92 8.41 -8.22
N VAL A 51 -9.61 8.45 -8.39
CA VAL A 51 -8.96 8.28 -9.68
C VAL A 51 -8.26 6.93 -9.73
N PHE A 52 -8.66 6.05 -10.64
CA PHE A 52 -8.01 4.77 -10.92
C PHE A 52 -7.26 4.87 -12.25
N SER A 53 -5.93 4.82 -12.22
CA SER A 53 -5.13 4.79 -13.46
C SER A 53 -4.78 3.36 -13.84
N PHE A 54 -5.18 2.92 -15.03
CA PHE A 54 -4.82 1.64 -15.62
C PHE A 54 -3.58 1.75 -16.52
N SER A 55 -3.18 2.97 -16.87
CA SER A 55 -1.96 3.27 -17.62
C SER A 55 -1.08 4.33 -16.95
N ASN A 56 0.21 4.36 -17.33
CA ASN A 56 1.14 5.41 -16.90
C ASN A 56 0.73 6.80 -17.42
N ASP A 57 0.10 6.88 -18.59
CA ASP A 57 -0.36 8.15 -19.15
C ASP A 57 -1.53 8.72 -18.34
N ALA A 58 -2.46 7.86 -17.89
CA ALA A 58 -3.53 8.26 -16.98
C ALA A 58 -2.98 8.72 -15.61
N ALA A 59 -2.00 7.99 -15.06
CA ALA A 59 -1.34 8.40 -13.82
C ALA A 59 -0.71 9.80 -13.96
N LYS A 60 0.01 10.06 -15.05
CA LYS A 60 0.59 11.39 -15.35
C LYS A 60 -0.50 12.45 -15.51
N MET A 61 -1.55 12.15 -16.29
CA MET A 61 -2.66 13.06 -16.54
C MET A 61 -3.36 13.48 -15.24
N THR A 62 -3.49 12.57 -14.26
CA THR A 62 -4.08 12.87 -12.95
C THR A 62 -3.37 14.06 -12.29
N PHE A 63 -2.04 14.01 -12.21
CA PHE A 63 -1.25 15.07 -11.57
C PHE A 63 -1.18 16.35 -12.41
N ASP A 64 -1.25 16.24 -13.74
CA ASP A 64 -1.29 17.41 -14.62
C ASP A 64 -2.64 18.14 -14.52
N LEU A 65 -3.77 17.43 -14.47
CA LEU A 65 -5.09 18.01 -14.19
C LEU A 65 -5.18 18.60 -12.79
N ALA A 66 -4.56 17.95 -11.80
CA ALA A 66 -4.51 18.42 -10.42
C ALA A 66 -3.86 19.80 -10.29
N LYS A 67 -2.78 20.07 -11.04
CA LYS A 67 -2.10 21.40 -11.06
C LYS A 67 -3.03 22.50 -11.56
N ASN A 68 -3.92 22.18 -12.50
CA ASN A 68 -4.84 23.14 -13.14
C ASN A 68 -6.21 23.25 -12.43
N THR A 69 -6.45 22.40 -11.43
CA THR A 69 -7.71 22.34 -10.68
C THR A 69 -7.50 22.98 -9.31
N LYS A 70 -8.16 24.12 -9.06
CA LYS A 70 -8.01 24.85 -7.79
C LYS A 70 -8.62 24.09 -6.63
N SER A 71 -9.92 23.80 -6.70
CA SER A 71 -10.63 23.06 -5.65
C SER A 71 -10.78 21.59 -6.02
N LYS A 72 -10.20 20.69 -5.22
CA LYS A 72 -10.15 19.25 -5.46
C LYS A 72 -9.83 18.48 -4.18
N LYS A 73 -10.51 17.36 -3.96
CA LYS A 73 -10.20 16.32 -2.99
C LYS A 73 -10.16 15.03 -3.76
N SER A 74 -8.95 14.54 -4.05
CA SER A 74 -8.77 13.39 -4.93
C SER A 74 -7.98 12.29 -4.26
N VAL A 75 -8.56 11.10 -4.25
CA VAL A 75 -7.86 9.86 -3.86
C VAL A 75 -7.33 9.21 -5.13
N PHE A 76 -6.04 8.92 -5.17
CA PHE A 76 -5.37 8.32 -6.31
C PHE A 76 -5.03 6.85 -6.07
N CYS A 77 -5.54 5.99 -6.93
CA CYS A 77 -5.33 4.55 -6.95
C CYS A 77 -4.43 4.18 -8.15
N ALA A 78 -3.20 3.75 -7.87
CA ALA A 78 -2.18 3.47 -8.89
C ALA A 78 -2.31 2.07 -9.51
N THR A 79 -3.49 1.72 -10.03
CA THR A 79 -3.80 0.37 -10.56
C THR A 79 -2.77 -0.15 -11.57
N GLN A 80 -2.19 0.74 -12.38
CA GLN A 80 -1.23 0.44 -13.45
C GLN A 80 0.08 -0.19 -12.97
N VAL A 81 0.52 0.08 -11.74
CA VAL A 81 1.78 -0.47 -11.21
C VAL A 81 1.58 -1.71 -10.35
N PHE A 82 0.34 -1.99 -9.96
CA PHE A 82 -0.07 -3.20 -9.26
C PHE A 82 -0.72 -4.19 -10.25
N GLU A 83 -2.06 -4.25 -10.28
CA GLU A 83 -2.82 -5.13 -11.16
C GLU A 83 -3.87 -4.35 -11.98
N PRO A 84 -3.59 -4.01 -13.26
CA PRO A 84 -4.48 -3.21 -14.11
C PRO A 84 -5.64 -4.02 -14.70
N THR A 85 -6.36 -4.76 -13.85
CA THR A 85 -7.58 -5.50 -14.23
C THR A 85 -8.81 -4.80 -13.66
N VAL A 86 -9.95 -4.94 -14.36
CA VAL A 86 -11.22 -4.36 -13.89
C VAL A 86 -11.62 -4.96 -12.54
N ASP A 87 -11.41 -6.27 -12.35
CA ASP A 87 -11.74 -6.97 -11.12
C ASP A 87 -10.92 -6.46 -9.93
N ALA A 88 -9.60 -6.29 -10.09
CA ALA A 88 -8.76 -5.73 -9.03
C ALA A 88 -9.11 -4.28 -8.69
N ALA A 89 -9.50 -3.47 -9.69
CA ALA A 89 -9.95 -2.09 -9.46
C ALA A 89 -11.30 -2.03 -8.75
N LEU A 90 -12.27 -2.89 -9.11
CA LEU A 90 -13.55 -2.99 -8.42
C LEU A 90 -13.40 -3.51 -6.99
N TYR A 91 -12.51 -4.49 -6.79
CA TYR A 91 -12.11 -4.95 -5.46
C TYR A 91 -11.54 -3.78 -4.63
N SER A 92 -10.60 -3.02 -5.20
CA SER A 92 -9.98 -1.87 -4.53
C SER A 92 -11.02 -0.79 -4.20
N LEU A 93 -11.95 -0.50 -5.11
CA LEU A 93 -13.06 0.42 -4.88
C LEU A 93 -13.97 -0.08 -3.74
N LYS A 94 -14.31 -1.38 -3.71
CA LYS A 94 -15.10 -1.96 -2.63
C LYS A 94 -14.41 -1.79 -1.28
N LEU A 95 -13.10 -2.08 -1.19
CA LEU A 95 -12.34 -1.89 0.04
C LEU A 95 -12.30 -0.42 0.45
N LEU A 96 -12.00 0.47 -0.49
CA LEU A 96 -11.96 1.92 -0.25
C LEU A 96 -13.29 2.46 0.29
N LEU A 97 -14.40 2.01 -0.28
CA LEU A 97 -15.76 2.34 0.17
C LEU A 97 -16.16 1.64 1.48
N SER A 98 -15.36 0.69 1.96
CA SER A 98 -15.53 0.01 3.25
C SER A 98 -14.62 0.57 4.35
N SER A 99 -13.61 1.36 4.00
CA SER A 99 -12.64 1.96 4.91
C SER A 99 -13.23 3.08 5.77
N ASN A 100 -12.77 3.25 7.01
CA ASN A 100 -13.13 4.42 7.82
C ASN A 100 -11.98 5.42 7.85
N PHE A 101 -12.04 6.47 7.03
CA PHE A 101 -10.96 7.45 6.89
C PHE A 101 -10.75 8.29 8.15
N GLU A 102 -11.82 8.71 8.82
CA GLU A 102 -11.71 9.51 10.05
C GLU A 102 -11.00 8.70 11.14
N HIS A 103 -11.43 7.46 11.34
CA HIS A 103 -10.77 6.55 12.28
C HIS A 103 -9.32 6.30 11.89
N ALA A 104 -9.04 6.02 10.61
CA ALA A 104 -7.68 5.81 10.13
C ALA A 104 -6.79 7.02 10.45
N LEU A 105 -7.18 8.25 10.09
CA LEU A 105 -6.41 9.48 10.37
C LEU A 105 -6.17 9.71 11.88
N CYS A 106 -7.16 9.41 12.73
CA CYS A 106 -6.99 9.45 14.19
C CYS A 106 -5.97 8.41 14.68
N THR A 107 -6.04 7.19 14.14
CA THR A 107 -5.11 6.10 14.47
C THR A 107 -3.70 6.42 13.96
N GLN A 108 -3.54 6.98 12.75
CA GLN A 108 -2.23 7.42 12.22
C GLN A 108 -1.57 8.42 13.15
N ARG A 109 -2.32 9.40 13.69
CA ARG A 109 -1.77 10.33 14.69
C ARG A 109 -1.30 9.63 15.95
N SER A 110 -2.07 8.66 16.44
CA SER A 110 -1.74 7.90 17.65
C SER A 110 -0.47 7.08 17.45
N VAL A 111 -0.36 6.38 16.32
CA VAL A 111 0.83 5.61 15.92
C VAL A 111 2.04 6.53 15.71
N LEU A 112 1.88 7.66 15.03
CA LEU A 112 2.96 8.64 14.84
C LEU A 112 3.48 9.17 16.18
N ASN A 113 2.60 9.51 17.12
CA ASN A 113 3.00 9.96 18.46
C ASN A 113 3.77 8.87 19.22
N MET A 114 3.33 7.62 19.11
CA MET A 114 4.01 6.48 19.71
C MET A 114 5.43 6.32 19.12
N LEU A 115 5.56 6.34 17.79
CA LEU A 115 6.83 6.23 17.07
C LEU A 115 7.79 7.38 17.34
N ASN A 116 7.28 8.59 17.56
CA ASN A 116 8.10 9.77 17.89
C ASN A 116 8.55 9.80 19.36
N SER A 117 7.95 8.99 20.23
CA SER A 117 8.20 9.02 21.67
C SER A 117 9.12 7.89 22.16
N HIS A 118 9.44 6.91 21.30
CA HIS A 118 10.24 5.76 21.66
C HIS A 118 11.13 5.34 20.49
N ASP A 119 12.30 4.78 20.81
CA ASP A 119 13.29 4.39 19.81
C ASP A 119 13.32 2.87 19.58
N SER A 120 12.54 2.09 20.34
CA SER A 120 12.55 0.62 20.25
C SER A 120 11.17 0.06 20.55
N PHE A 121 10.80 -0.97 19.79
CA PHE A 121 9.48 -1.58 19.80
C PHE A 121 9.58 -3.10 19.65
N PHE A 122 8.68 -3.79 20.34
CA PHE A 122 8.41 -5.20 20.18
C PHE A 122 7.15 -5.41 19.34
N LEU A 123 7.22 -6.35 18.41
CA LEU A 123 6.12 -6.77 17.54
C LEU A 123 5.60 -8.11 18.03
N SER A 124 4.29 -8.19 18.23
CA SER A 124 3.62 -9.39 18.75
C SER A 124 2.24 -9.58 18.12
N GLY A 125 1.68 -10.79 18.24
CA GLY A 125 0.42 -11.14 17.57
C GLY A 125 0.65 -11.77 16.20
N ASN A 126 -0.31 -12.57 15.74
CA ASN A 126 -0.20 -13.38 14.52
C ASN A 126 1.14 -14.13 14.36
N ASP A 127 1.59 -14.77 15.45
CA ASP A 127 2.86 -15.51 15.50
C ASP A 127 4.13 -14.66 15.23
N ALA A 128 4.03 -13.34 15.34
CA ALA A 128 5.19 -12.45 15.26
C ALA A 128 6.05 -12.52 16.55
N ASP A 129 7.36 -12.53 16.34
CA ASP A 129 8.39 -12.34 17.36
C ASP A 129 9.50 -11.51 16.73
N ALA A 130 9.39 -10.20 16.85
CA ALA A 130 10.33 -9.29 16.22
C ALA A 130 10.51 -8.00 17.01
N GLN A 131 11.61 -7.31 16.70
CA GLN A 131 11.94 -6.02 17.26
C GLN A 131 12.31 -5.06 16.15
N VAL A 132 11.88 -3.81 16.32
CA VAL A 132 12.31 -2.70 15.49
C VAL A 132 12.87 -1.61 16.38
N SER A 133 14.02 -1.06 15.99
CA SER A 133 14.61 0.15 16.58
C SER A 133 14.56 1.26 15.55
N ILE A 134 14.13 2.44 15.97
CA ILE A 134 14.06 3.65 15.16
C ILE A 134 15.28 4.51 15.49
N PHE A 135 15.98 4.99 14.47
CA PHE A 135 17.17 5.82 14.68
C PHE A 135 16.79 7.30 14.89
N PRO A 136 17.54 8.08 15.69
CA PRO A 136 17.17 9.47 16.03
C PRO A 136 17.04 10.45 14.86
N HIS A 137 17.59 10.11 13.69
CA HIS A 137 17.48 10.93 12.48
C HIS A 137 16.26 10.59 11.62
N ALA A 138 15.55 9.52 11.97
CA ALA A 138 14.43 9.02 11.21
C ALA A 138 13.19 9.89 11.44
N GLN A 139 12.39 10.03 10.40
CA GLN A 139 11.09 10.68 10.47
C GLN A 139 10.07 9.78 9.80
N ALA A 140 9.04 9.38 10.55
CA ALA A 140 7.91 8.65 9.99
C ALA A 140 7.09 9.58 9.10
N TYR A 141 6.53 9.01 8.04
CA TYR A 141 5.47 9.64 7.26
C TYR A 141 4.12 9.15 7.76
N ALA A 142 3.18 10.07 7.91
CA ALA A 142 1.78 9.80 8.19
C ALA A 142 0.95 10.93 7.59
N LEU A 143 -0.16 10.60 6.94
CA LEU A 143 -1.14 11.59 6.54
C LEU A 143 -1.98 12.00 7.76
N LEU A 144 -2.08 13.29 8.03
CA LEU A 144 -2.85 13.79 9.16
C LEU A 144 -4.14 14.47 8.69
N ALA A 145 -5.09 14.62 9.61
CA ALA A 145 -6.37 15.26 9.33
C ALA A 145 -6.20 16.69 8.77
N GLU A 146 -5.14 17.41 9.18
CA GLU A 146 -4.85 18.74 8.67
C GLU A 146 -4.48 18.71 7.18
N ASP A 147 -3.80 17.67 6.71
CA ASP A 147 -3.34 17.53 5.33
C ASP A 147 -4.48 17.31 4.33
N VAL A 148 -5.63 16.83 4.82
CA VAL A 148 -6.82 16.52 4.01
C VAL A 148 -8.03 17.40 4.35
N SER A 149 -7.81 18.43 5.18
CA SER A 149 -8.83 19.40 5.55
C SER A 149 -9.24 20.33 4.39
N TYR A 150 -8.30 20.59 3.47
CA TYR A 150 -8.47 21.43 2.28
C TYR A 150 -8.36 20.61 0.98
N ASP A 151 -7.93 21.26 -0.09
CA ASP A 151 -7.73 20.61 -1.38
C ASP A 151 -6.50 19.69 -1.35
N PHE A 152 -6.66 18.43 -1.77
CA PHE A 152 -5.60 17.43 -1.77
C PHE A 152 -5.67 16.52 -3.00
N VAL A 153 -4.51 15.93 -3.33
CA VAL A 153 -4.41 14.73 -4.17
C VAL A 153 -3.45 13.80 -3.46
N GLN A 154 -3.97 12.70 -2.91
CA GLN A 154 -3.17 11.75 -2.13
C GLN A 154 -3.33 10.34 -2.66
N SER A 155 -2.26 9.56 -2.63
CA SER A 155 -2.35 8.12 -2.89
C SER A 155 -3.22 7.47 -1.83
N VAL A 156 -3.95 6.43 -2.23
CA VAL A 156 -4.85 5.73 -1.33
C VAL A 156 -4.12 5.08 -0.14
N ALA A 157 -2.89 4.64 -0.32
CA ALA A 157 -2.07 4.06 0.76
C ALA A 157 -1.82 5.04 1.91
N GLU A 158 -1.60 6.32 1.60
CA GLU A 158 -1.22 7.34 2.57
C GLU A 158 -2.30 7.58 3.65
N PHE A 159 -3.55 7.21 3.36
CA PHE A 159 -4.65 7.29 4.32
C PHE A 159 -4.63 6.18 5.37
N PHE A 160 -3.88 5.10 5.13
CA PHE A 160 -4.04 3.84 5.85
C PHE A 160 -2.74 3.28 6.41
N GLU A 161 -1.66 4.04 6.44
CA GLU A 161 -0.38 3.62 7.03
C GLU A 161 0.42 4.76 7.66
N VAL A 162 1.26 4.38 8.62
CA VAL A 162 2.39 5.20 9.10
C VAL A 162 3.67 4.44 8.81
N HIS A 163 4.59 5.04 8.05
CA HIS A 163 5.75 4.30 7.54
C HIS A 163 7.08 5.04 7.66
N TYR A 164 8.16 4.26 7.67
CA TYR A 164 9.53 4.72 7.42
C TYR A 164 10.01 4.13 6.09
N ALA A 165 10.44 4.98 5.17
CA ALA A 165 10.94 4.56 3.86
C ALA A 165 12.43 4.90 3.67
N HIS A 166 13.21 3.93 3.22
CA HIS A 166 14.63 4.03 2.86
C HIS A 166 14.80 4.13 1.34
N MET A 167 14.27 5.20 0.76
CA MET A 167 14.22 5.39 -0.70
C MET A 167 15.59 5.70 -1.32
N HIS A 168 16.51 6.31 -0.56
CA HIS A 168 17.84 6.69 -1.04
C HIS A 168 18.89 5.68 -0.56
N PRO A 169 19.49 4.86 -1.44
CA PRO A 169 20.49 3.85 -1.07
C PRO A 169 21.64 4.36 -0.21
N GLU A 170 22.10 5.57 -0.50
CA GLU A 170 23.25 6.21 0.15
C GLU A 170 22.91 6.87 1.49
N ALA A 171 21.62 7.10 1.77
CA ALA A 171 21.19 7.64 3.03
C ALA A 171 21.27 6.57 4.14
N PRO A 172 21.46 6.95 5.41
CA PRO A 172 21.28 6.02 6.52
C PRO A 172 19.88 5.41 6.52
N CYS A 173 19.77 4.14 6.89
CA CYS A 173 18.48 3.48 7.06
C CYS A 173 17.78 4.05 8.31
N PRO A 174 16.49 4.40 8.26
CA PRO A 174 15.79 5.02 9.39
C PRO A 174 15.48 4.06 10.54
N PHE A 175 15.55 2.75 10.32
CA PHE A 175 15.24 1.74 11.34
C PHE A 175 16.19 0.54 11.27
N SER A 176 16.14 -0.31 12.30
CA SER A 176 16.75 -1.63 12.35
C SER A 176 15.71 -2.65 12.78
N PHE A 177 15.53 -3.72 12.02
CA PHE A 177 14.55 -4.76 12.23
C PHE A 177 15.23 -6.13 12.30
N THR A 178 14.86 -6.92 13.32
CA THR A 178 15.28 -8.31 13.47
C THR A 178 14.14 -9.12 14.07
N GLY A 179 13.91 -10.33 13.56
CA GLY A 179 12.91 -11.26 14.08
C GLY A 179 12.19 -12.02 12.98
N THR A 180 11.02 -12.55 13.34
CA THR A 180 10.18 -13.34 12.45
C THR A 180 8.76 -12.80 12.38
N LEU A 181 8.22 -12.76 11.17
CA LEU A 181 6.83 -12.39 10.89
C LEU A 181 6.15 -13.50 10.11
N LYS A 182 4.91 -13.78 10.44
CA LYS A 182 4.01 -14.56 9.58
C LYS A 182 3.42 -13.65 8.51
N ILE A 183 3.56 -14.06 7.26
CA ILE A 183 3.12 -13.31 6.09
C ILE A 183 1.89 -13.98 5.50
N GLU A 184 0.82 -13.21 5.32
CA GLU A 184 -0.45 -13.68 4.75
C GLU A 184 -0.63 -13.28 3.29
N GLY A 185 0.12 -12.27 2.82
CA GLY A 185 0.12 -11.86 1.43
C GLY A 185 1.38 -11.10 1.07
N ILE A 186 1.62 -10.99 -0.23
CA ILE A 186 2.62 -10.06 -0.75
C ILE A 186 2.00 -9.17 -1.83
N LEU A 187 2.45 -7.93 -1.91
CA LEU A 187 2.19 -7.07 -3.05
C LEU A 187 3.47 -6.95 -3.87
N THR A 188 3.33 -6.86 -5.18
CA THR A 188 4.49 -6.77 -6.07
C THR A 188 4.29 -5.66 -7.09
N VAL A 189 5.25 -4.75 -7.15
CA VAL A 189 5.18 -3.56 -7.99
C VAL A 189 6.44 -3.43 -8.83
N LEU A 190 6.26 -3.24 -10.14
CA LEU A 190 7.33 -2.87 -11.06
C LEU A 190 6.86 -1.69 -11.91
N ARG A 191 7.33 -0.48 -11.58
CA ARG A 191 6.88 0.78 -12.19
C ARG A 191 7.30 0.90 -13.66
N LYS A 192 8.46 0.33 -14.00
CA LYS A 192 8.99 0.33 -15.37
C LYS A 192 9.57 -1.04 -15.70
N PRO A 193 9.31 -1.59 -16.90
CA PRO A 193 10.00 -2.79 -17.35
C PRO A 193 11.51 -2.61 -17.26
N ASN A 194 12.18 -3.56 -16.61
CA ASN A 194 13.64 -3.59 -16.53
C ASN A 194 14.16 -4.82 -17.29
N PRO A 195 14.82 -4.65 -18.45
CA PRO A 195 15.31 -5.76 -19.26
C PRO A 195 16.48 -6.53 -18.61
N LEU A 196 17.07 -6.01 -17.53
CA LEU A 196 18.11 -6.70 -16.77
C LEU A 196 17.54 -7.74 -15.80
N LEU A 197 16.24 -7.70 -15.51
CA LEU A 197 15.61 -8.68 -14.65
C LEU A 197 15.36 -9.99 -15.42
N PRO A 198 15.54 -11.16 -14.78
CA PRO A 198 15.23 -12.44 -15.38
C PRO A 198 13.81 -12.53 -15.95
N GLU A 199 13.69 -13.17 -17.10
CA GLU A 199 12.39 -13.47 -17.70
C GLU A 199 11.55 -14.37 -16.79
N GLY A 200 10.23 -14.18 -16.80
CA GLY A 200 9.30 -15.01 -16.02
C GLY A 200 9.13 -14.61 -14.56
N LEU A 201 9.90 -13.64 -14.03
CA LEU A 201 9.78 -13.21 -12.62
C LEU A 201 8.36 -12.80 -12.23
N LYS A 202 7.61 -12.12 -13.12
CA LYS A 202 6.21 -11.75 -12.85
C LYS A 202 5.35 -12.99 -12.56
N VAL A 203 5.54 -14.06 -13.34
CA VAL A 203 4.80 -15.32 -13.18
C VAL A 203 5.23 -16.02 -11.89
N SER A 204 6.54 -16.07 -11.61
CA SER A 204 7.07 -16.66 -10.37
C SER A 204 6.61 -15.93 -9.12
N LEU A 205 6.58 -14.59 -9.15
CA LEU A 205 6.08 -13.77 -8.04
C LEU A 205 4.57 -13.93 -7.85
N LYS A 206 3.80 -14.02 -8.94
CA LYS A 206 2.36 -14.32 -8.84
C LYS A 206 2.12 -15.71 -8.22
N TRP A 207 2.86 -16.72 -8.66
CA TRP A 207 2.81 -18.05 -8.04
C TRP A 207 3.18 -18.01 -6.56
N LEU A 208 4.21 -17.24 -6.18
CA LEU A 208 4.61 -17.07 -4.78
C LEU A 208 3.48 -16.39 -3.98
N SER A 209 2.90 -15.32 -4.51
CA SER A 209 1.76 -14.61 -3.91
C SER A 209 0.57 -15.54 -3.67
N ASP A 210 0.22 -16.36 -4.66
CA ASP A 210 -0.89 -17.31 -4.54
C ASP A 210 -0.61 -18.33 -3.44
N ARG A 211 0.61 -18.88 -3.37
CA ARG A 211 0.99 -19.83 -2.31
C ARG A 211 0.97 -19.20 -0.93
N ILE A 212 1.51 -18.00 -0.77
CA ILE A 212 1.50 -17.28 0.51
C ILE A 212 0.05 -17.05 0.97
N SER A 213 -0.83 -16.63 0.06
CA SER A 213 -2.25 -16.39 0.40
C SER A 213 -3.00 -17.65 0.84
N GLU A 214 -2.61 -18.82 0.34
CA GLU A 214 -3.29 -20.09 0.64
C GLU A 214 -2.69 -20.81 1.85
N GLU A 215 -1.38 -20.70 2.04
CA GLU A 215 -0.61 -21.53 2.97
C GLU A 215 0.02 -20.72 4.12
N GLY A 216 0.08 -19.40 3.99
CA GLY A 216 0.91 -18.52 4.81
C GLY A 216 2.40 -18.72 4.53
N ALA A 217 3.23 -17.78 5.01
CA ALA A 217 4.68 -17.92 5.03
C ALA A 217 5.28 -17.42 6.34
N LEU A 218 6.50 -17.89 6.63
CA LEU A 218 7.33 -17.35 7.71
C LEU A 218 8.51 -16.59 7.10
N LEU A 219 8.59 -15.30 7.40
CA LEU A 219 9.66 -14.41 6.97
C LEU A 219 10.61 -14.19 8.15
N SER A 220 11.90 -14.48 7.95
CA SER A 220 12.95 -14.23 8.94
C SER A 220 13.87 -13.10 8.48
N ILE A 221 14.11 -12.14 9.39
CA ILE A 221 14.91 -10.95 9.14
C ILE A 221 16.00 -10.86 10.21
N LYS A 222 17.22 -10.55 9.77
CA LYS A 222 18.32 -10.19 10.65
C LYS A 222 18.98 -8.90 10.16
N ASP A 223 19.05 -7.91 11.04
CA ASP A 223 19.72 -6.63 10.79
C ASP A 223 19.26 -6.00 9.46
N ASN A 224 17.94 -5.84 9.31
CA ASN A 224 17.27 -5.35 8.07
C ASN A 224 17.47 -6.21 6.83
N THR A 225 18.00 -7.43 6.92
CA THR A 225 18.19 -8.30 5.76
C THR A 225 17.28 -9.51 5.89
N ILE A 226 16.44 -9.76 4.88
CA ILE A 226 15.68 -11.00 4.82
C ILE A 226 16.66 -12.16 4.64
N THR A 227 16.64 -13.10 5.57
CA THR A 227 17.49 -14.29 5.54
C THR A 227 16.75 -15.54 5.08
N SER A 228 15.42 -15.56 5.21
CA SER A 228 14.58 -16.70 4.86
C SER A 228 13.14 -16.28 4.60
N LEU A 229 12.50 -16.89 3.60
CA LEU A 229 11.06 -16.89 3.40
C LEU A 229 10.61 -18.33 3.17
N THR A 230 9.89 -18.92 4.13
CA THR A 230 9.49 -20.33 4.04
C THR A 230 7.99 -20.52 3.92
N ILE A 231 7.57 -21.43 3.03
CA ILE A 231 6.21 -21.93 2.89
C ILE A 231 6.26 -23.44 3.07
N LYS A 232 5.61 -23.99 4.09
CA LYS A 232 5.67 -25.43 4.42
C LYS A 232 7.09 -26.03 4.39
N ASN A 233 8.07 -25.31 4.93
CA ASN A 233 9.50 -25.66 4.96
C ASN A 233 10.25 -25.59 3.61
N GLU A 234 9.65 -25.05 2.55
CA GLU A 234 10.33 -24.74 1.30
C GLU A 234 10.85 -23.30 1.32
N GLU A 235 12.13 -23.10 0.96
CA GLU A 235 12.79 -21.80 0.98
C GLU A 235 12.62 -21.05 -0.36
N HIS A 236 12.25 -19.77 -0.28
CA HIS A 236 11.96 -18.91 -1.43
C HIS A 236 12.81 -17.64 -1.52
N VAL A 237 13.73 -17.39 -0.57
CA VAL A 237 14.56 -16.17 -0.52
C VAL A 237 15.34 -15.88 -1.82
N LYS A 238 15.75 -16.91 -2.57
CA LYS A 238 16.44 -16.72 -3.86
C LYS A 238 15.57 -16.04 -4.91
N LEU A 239 14.27 -16.33 -4.93
CA LEU A 239 13.33 -15.65 -5.84
C LEU A 239 13.22 -14.17 -5.47
N LEU A 240 13.17 -13.86 -4.17
CA LEU A 240 13.14 -12.48 -3.68
C LEU A 240 14.40 -11.71 -4.07
N ASP A 241 15.59 -12.32 -3.93
CA ASP A 241 16.86 -11.68 -4.26
C ASP A 241 16.94 -11.32 -5.75
N LEU A 242 16.54 -12.25 -6.62
CA LEU A 242 16.44 -12.01 -8.06
C LEU A 242 15.43 -10.92 -8.40
N ALA A 243 14.27 -10.91 -7.73
CA ALA A 243 13.20 -9.96 -7.98
C ALA A 243 13.54 -8.53 -7.50
N ALA A 244 14.16 -8.40 -6.33
CA ALA A 244 14.55 -7.10 -5.74
C ALA A 244 15.69 -6.43 -6.50
N GLY A 245 16.41 -7.16 -7.35
CA GLY A 245 17.47 -6.64 -8.20
C GLY A 245 18.65 -6.08 -7.39
N PRO A 246 19.29 -4.98 -7.83
CA PRO A 246 20.49 -4.43 -7.17
C PRO A 246 20.27 -3.99 -5.72
N ARG A 247 19.01 -3.76 -5.32
CA ARG A 247 18.66 -3.38 -3.94
C ARG A 247 18.74 -4.57 -2.98
N GLY A 248 18.69 -5.80 -3.51
CA GLY A 248 18.77 -7.05 -2.77
C GLY A 248 17.73 -7.19 -1.67
N LEU A 249 18.02 -8.05 -0.71
CA LEU A 249 17.13 -8.45 0.38
C LEU A 249 17.10 -7.48 1.57
N LYS A 250 17.65 -6.27 1.43
CA LYS A 250 17.62 -5.26 2.48
C LYS A 250 16.25 -4.60 2.53
N LEU A 251 15.65 -4.59 3.73
CA LEU A 251 14.41 -3.88 4.01
C LEU A 251 14.56 -2.40 3.65
N ARG A 252 13.57 -1.92 2.92
CA ARG A 252 13.43 -0.54 2.46
C ARG A 252 12.27 0.17 3.12
N GLU A 253 11.34 -0.58 3.69
CA GLU A 253 10.20 0.00 4.35
C GLU A 253 9.84 -0.80 5.59
N PHE A 254 9.39 -0.06 6.60
CA PHE A 254 8.65 -0.58 7.75
C PHE A 254 7.43 0.31 7.93
N ALA A 255 6.25 -0.30 7.93
CA ALA A 255 4.99 0.41 7.98
C ALA A 255 4.02 -0.27 8.94
N ILE A 256 3.16 0.55 9.54
CA ILE A 256 2.06 0.14 10.40
C ILE A 256 0.77 0.54 9.71
N GLY A 257 0.02 -0.45 9.22
CA GLY A 257 -1.29 -0.22 8.63
C GLY A 257 -2.33 0.07 9.71
N VAL A 258 -3.35 0.89 9.38
CA VAL A 258 -4.34 1.39 10.35
C VAL A 258 -5.80 1.19 9.92
N ASN A 259 -6.04 0.50 8.81
CA ASN A 259 -7.37 0.31 8.26
C ASN A 259 -8.02 -0.99 8.75
N GLU A 260 -8.42 -1.03 10.02
CA GLU A 260 -9.13 -2.18 10.61
C GLU A 260 -10.45 -2.51 9.88
N ALA A 261 -11.10 -1.51 9.27
CA ALA A 261 -12.44 -1.65 8.70
C ALA A 261 -12.52 -2.61 7.49
N ILE A 262 -11.38 -2.88 6.84
CA ILE A 262 -11.32 -3.77 5.68
C ILE A 262 -10.88 -5.20 6.02
N ALA A 263 -10.55 -5.50 7.28
CA ALA A 263 -9.94 -6.77 7.71
C ALA A 263 -10.67 -8.02 7.23
N SER A 264 -12.00 -8.05 7.34
CA SER A 264 -12.80 -9.21 6.95
C SER A 264 -12.97 -9.38 5.44
N ASN A 265 -12.50 -8.41 4.63
CA ASN A 265 -12.75 -8.33 3.20
C ASN A 265 -11.48 -8.47 2.36
N ILE A 266 -10.31 -8.61 2.99
CA ILE A 266 -9.04 -8.74 2.28
C ILE A 266 -8.98 -10.07 1.54
N ASP A 267 -8.60 -10.00 0.28
CA ASP A 267 -8.15 -11.11 -0.55
C ASP A 267 -6.67 -10.88 -0.92
N TYR A 268 -5.79 -11.66 -0.28
CA TYR A 268 -4.35 -11.60 -0.49
C TYR A 268 -3.88 -12.15 -1.85
N LYS A 269 -4.79 -12.71 -2.67
CA LYS A 269 -4.47 -13.12 -4.05
C LYS A 269 -4.50 -11.96 -5.03
N ILE A 270 -5.21 -10.88 -4.69
CA ILE A 270 -5.35 -9.70 -5.53
C ILE A 270 -4.22 -8.74 -5.19
N ASN A 271 -3.41 -8.37 -6.18
CA ASN A 271 -2.34 -7.41 -6.00
C ASN A 271 -2.95 -5.99 -6.01
N SER A 272 -3.43 -5.54 -4.85
CA SER A 272 -4.07 -4.24 -4.67
C SER A 272 -3.37 -3.45 -3.57
N GLN A 273 -3.09 -2.17 -3.84
CA GLN A 273 -2.56 -1.22 -2.88
C GLN A 273 -3.42 -1.11 -1.61
N MET A 274 -4.72 -1.40 -1.68
CA MET A 274 -5.58 -1.37 -0.50
C MET A 274 -5.19 -2.41 0.56
N ASN A 275 -4.52 -3.49 0.17
CA ASN A 275 -4.18 -4.58 1.09
C ASN A 275 -3.04 -4.21 2.05
N GLU A 276 -2.16 -3.27 1.71
CA GLU A 276 -1.06 -2.86 2.60
C GLU A 276 -1.52 -2.00 3.78
N GLY A 277 -2.61 -1.24 3.61
CA GLY A 277 -3.17 -0.40 4.67
C GLY A 277 -3.90 -1.15 5.78
N ILE A 278 -4.04 -2.48 5.71
CA ILE A 278 -4.72 -3.28 6.73
C ILE A 278 -4.02 -3.17 8.09
N SER A 279 -4.78 -3.20 9.18
CA SER A 279 -4.23 -3.17 10.54
C SER A 279 -3.21 -4.31 10.76
N GLY A 280 -1.99 -3.94 11.16
CA GLY A 280 -0.84 -4.83 11.24
C GLY A 280 0.45 -4.14 10.83
N VAL A 281 1.43 -4.92 10.39
CA VAL A 281 2.72 -4.44 9.91
C VAL A 281 2.96 -4.95 8.50
N HIS A 282 3.55 -4.11 7.65
CA HIS A 282 4.23 -4.60 6.45
C HIS A 282 5.67 -4.11 6.39
N LEU A 283 6.47 -4.90 5.68
CA LEU A 283 7.87 -4.64 5.38
C LEU A 283 8.04 -4.69 3.88
N ALA A 284 8.92 -3.86 3.33
CA ALA A 284 9.18 -3.90 1.89
C ALA A 284 10.66 -4.13 1.55
N ILE A 285 10.92 -4.76 0.41
CA ILE A 285 12.22 -4.74 -0.27
C ILE A 285 12.10 -4.14 -1.67
N GLY A 286 13.25 -3.79 -2.26
CA GLY A 286 13.29 -3.22 -3.61
C GLY A 286 12.75 -1.78 -3.70
N ASP A 287 12.65 -1.25 -4.92
CA ASP A 287 12.30 0.16 -5.19
C ASP A 287 11.32 0.35 -6.36
N GLY A 288 10.84 -0.76 -6.94
CA GLY A 288 9.93 -0.78 -8.08
C GLY A 288 10.53 -0.22 -9.38
N SER A 289 11.80 0.14 -9.39
CA SER A 289 12.48 0.84 -10.49
C SER A 289 13.68 0.04 -11.03
N SER A 290 14.60 -0.37 -10.14
CA SER A 290 15.72 -1.25 -10.45
C SER A 290 15.38 -2.72 -10.27
N GLY A 291 14.39 -3.02 -9.43
CA GLY A 291 13.79 -4.34 -9.22
C GLY A 291 12.31 -4.20 -8.84
N TYR A 292 11.66 -5.31 -8.53
CA TYR A 292 10.33 -5.28 -7.92
C TYR A 292 10.41 -4.64 -6.53
N HIS A 293 9.47 -3.77 -6.23
CA HIS A 293 9.10 -3.47 -4.84
C HIS A 293 8.16 -4.57 -4.38
N ILE A 294 8.46 -5.17 -3.22
CA ILE A 294 7.70 -6.30 -2.69
C ILE A 294 7.37 -6.01 -1.23
N ASP A 295 6.08 -5.85 -0.95
CA ASP A 295 5.54 -5.66 0.38
C ASP A 295 5.14 -7.01 0.97
N PHE A 296 5.57 -7.29 2.19
CA PHE A 296 5.22 -8.49 2.96
C PHE A 296 4.21 -8.11 4.02
N LEU A 297 2.98 -8.62 3.88
CA LEU A 297 1.86 -8.22 4.72
C LEU A 297 1.71 -9.16 5.92
N SER A 298 1.80 -8.60 7.13
CA SER A 298 1.64 -9.29 8.41
C SER A 298 0.47 -8.65 9.20
N PRO A 299 -0.77 -9.03 8.88
CA PRO A 299 -1.95 -8.45 9.52
C PRO A 299 -2.03 -8.84 10.99
N SER A 300 -2.77 -8.05 11.78
CA SER A 300 -3.01 -8.29 13.21
C SER A 300 -1.74 -8.35 14.09
N VAL A 301 -0.61 -7.86 13.58
CA VAL A 301 0.61 -7.62 14.38
C VAL A 301 0.49 -6.29 15.11
N SER A 302 0.65 -6.33 16.43
CA SER A 302 0.69 -5.15 17.29
C SER A 302 2.12 -4.68 17.50
N VAL A 303 2.35 -3.38 17.39
CA VAL A 303 3.62 -2.71 17.70
C VAL A 303 3.51 -2.06 19.07
N SER A 304 4.41 -2.39 19.98
CA SER A 304 4.41 -1.88 21.35
C SER A 304 5.79 -1.37 21.74
N PRO A 305 5.93 -0.22 22.42
CA PRO A 305 7.22 0.25 22.89
C PRO A 305 7.89 -0.76 23.83
N THR A 306 9.20 -0.91 23.71
CA THR A 306 9.99 -1.62 24.72
C THR A 306 10.25 -0.70 25.92
N HIS A 307 10.18 -1.27 27.13
CA HIS A 307 10.45 -0.55 28.38
C HIS A 307 11.94 -0.58 28.74
#